data_AF-A0A518H6H8-F1
#
_entry.id   AF-A0A518H6H8-F1
#
_cell.length_a   1.000
_cell.length_b   1.000
_cell.length_c   1.000
_cell.angle_alpha   90.00
_cell.angle_beta   90.00
_cell.angle_gamma   90.00
#
_symmetry.space_group_name_H-M   'P 1'
#
loop_
_entity.id
_entity.type
_entity.pdbx_description
1 polymer ?
#
loop_
_entity_poly.entity_id
_entity_poly.type
_entity_poly.pdbx_seq_one_letter_code
_entity_poly.pdbx_strand_id
1 'polypeptide(L)'
;MNLLMSRLDEQQRRWYAAVESSKVGHGGGRLLSRITGLDVDTIRRGRRELADSLQGRPGDRVRLPGGGRPAVEKKAPRSSRP
;
A
#
# COMPACT_ATOMS: atom_id res chain seq x y z
N MET A 1 -10.71 4.74 -15.38
CA MET A 1 -9.71 4.57 -14.29
C MET A 1 -10.36 4.42 -12.92
N ASN A 2 -11.11 5.41 -12.44
CA ASN A 2 -11.58 5.41 -11.04
C ASN A 2 -12.54 4.26 -10.68
N LEU A 3 -13.39 3.81 -11.61
CA LEU A 3 -14.24 2.62 -11.40
C LEU A 3 -13.44 1.34 -11.18
N LEU A 4 -12.31 1.16 -11.88
CA LEU A 4 -11.41 0.03 -11.64
C LEU A 4 -10.72 0.20 -10.28
N MET A 5 -10.19 1.40 -10.00
CA MET A 5 -9.50 1.69 -8.74
C MET A 5 -10.39 1.47 -7.52
N SER A 6 -11.70 1.68 -7.61
CA SER A 6 -12.62 1.40 -6.50
C SER A 6 -12.75 -0.09 -6.17
N ARG A 7 -12.31 -0.99 -7.07
CA ARG A 7 -12.27 -2.45 -6.86
C ARG A 7 -10.90 -2.95 -6.40
N LEU A 8 -9.87 -2.11 -6.53
CA LEU A 8 -8.51 -2.41 -6.10
C LEU A 8 -8.35 -2.10 -4.62
N ASP A 9 -7.48 -2.86 -3.94
CA ASP A 9 -7.05 -2.50 -2.60
C ASP A 9 -6.11 -1.27 -2.61
N GLU A 10 -5.71 -0.80 -1.43
CA GLU A 10 -4.88 0.41 -1.30
C GLU A 10 -3.49 0.27 -1.95
N GLN A 11 -2.90 -0.93 -1.90
CA GLN A 11 -1.59 -1.21 -2.47
C GLN A 11 -1.67 -1.27 -3.99
N GLN A 12 -2.65 -1.99 -4.52
CA GLN A 12 -2.92 -2.08 -5.94
C GLN A 12 -3.26 -0.72 -6.55
N ARG A 13 -4.09 0.10 -5.90
CA ARG A 13 -4.37 1.48 -6.35
C ARG A 13 -3.10 2.31 -6.45
N ARG A 14 -2.23 2.23 -5.44
CA ARG A 14 -0.95 2.93 -5.40
C ARG A 14 -0.04 2.51 -6.57
N TRP A 15 0.08 1.22 -6.85
CA TRP A 15 0.90 0.73 -7.95
C TRP A 15 0.33 1.08 -9.32
N TYR A 16 -0.97 0.93 -9.50
CA TYR A 16 -1.62 1.29 -10.76
C TYR A 16 -1.46 2.78 -11.06
N ALA A 17 -1.72 3.66 -10.09
CA ALA A 17 -1.50 5.09 -10.26
C ALA A 17 -0.02 5.44 -10.53
N ALA A 18 0.91 4.70 -9.93
CA ALA A 18 2.34 4.86 -10.18
C ALA A 18 2.73 4.50 -11.61
N VAL A 19 2.25 3.36 -12.15
CA VAL A 19 2.45 2.95 -13.54
C VAL A 19 1.95 4.03 -14.49
N GLU A 20 0.71 4.49 -14.29
CA GLU A 20 0.07 5.48 -15.16
C GLU A 20 0.76 6.84 -15.06
N SER A 21 1.23 7.24 -13.88
CA SER A 21 2.03 8.46 -13.72
C SER A 21 3.38 8.39 -14.43
N SER A 22 4.00 7.21 -14.51
CA SER A 22 5.27 7.02 -15.19
C SER A 22 5.12 7.10 -16.70
N LYS A 23 4.01 6.59 -17.24
CA LYS A 23 3.66 6.72 -18.68
C LYS A 23 3.48 8.18 -19.10
N VAL A 24 2.88 9.01 -18.23
CA VAL A 24 2.73 10.46 -18.47
C VAL A 24 4.07 11.20 -18.40
N GLY A 25 5.01 10.74 -17.57
CA GLY A 25 6.32 11.37 -17.42
C GLY A 25 6.33 12.55 -16.43
N HIS A 26 6.94 13.68 -16.83
CA HIS A 26 7.05 14.86 -15.97
C HIS A 26 5.67 15.41 -15.60
N GLY A 27 5.46 15.73 -14.32
CA GLY A 27 4.16 16.20 -13.82
C GLY A 27 3.09 15.10 -13.67
N GLY A 28 3.35 13.87 -14.13
CA GLY A 28 2.40 12.75 -14.08
C GLY A 28 1.89 12.45 -12.67
N GLY A 29 2.75 12.54 -11.65
CA GLY A 29 2.33 12.35 -10.25
C GLY A 29 1.25 13.35 -9.80
N ARG A 30 1.38 14.63 -10.17
CA ARG A 30 0.40 15.67 -9.81
C ARG A 30 -0.88 15.55 -10.63
N LEU A 31 -0.78 15.13 -11.89
CA LEU A 31 -1.94 14.88 -12.74
C LEU A 31 -2.75 13.70 -12.20
N LEU A 32 -2.10 12.56 -11.95
CA LEU A 32 -2.77 11.36 -11.46
C LEU A 32 -3.34 11.58 -10.06
N SER A 33 -2.68 12.36 -9.20
CA SER A 33 -3.24 12.78 -7.91
C SER A 33 -4.59 13.49 -8.06
N ARG A 34 -4.71 14.42 -9.02
CA ARG A 34 -5.98 15.11 -9.31
C ARG A 34 -7.06 14.19 -9.88
N ILE A 35 -6.68 13.20 -10.69
CA ILE A 35 -7.62 12.26 -11.31
C ILE A 35 -8.13 11.23 -10.30
N THR A 36 -7.24 10.67 -9.48
CA THR A 36 -7.54 9.51 -8.63
C THR A 36 -7.82 9.89 -7.18
N GLY A 37 -7.54 11.14 -6.78
CA GLY A 37 -7.62 11.59 -5.39
C GLY A 37 -6.53 11.02 -4.47
N LEU A 38 -5.50 10.38 -5.03
CA LEU A 38 -4.37 9.87 -4.23
C LEU A 38 -3.37 10.99 -3.97
N ASP A 39 -2.73 10.94 -2.81
CA ASP A 39 -1.64 11.85 -2.50
C ASP A 39 -0.44 11.64 -3.45
N VAL A 40 0.23 12.73 -3.84
CA VAL A 40 1.38 12.69 -4.75
C VAL A 40 2.52 11.83 -4.19
N ASP A 41 2.76 11.86 -2.88
CA ASP A 41 3.76 11.02 -2.22
C ASP A 41 3.36 9.55 -2.20
N THR A 42 2.07 9.23 -2.19
CA THR A 42 1.59 7.85 -2.35
C THR A 42 1.95 7.33 -3.74
N ILE A 43 1.71 8.13 -4.78
CA ILE A 43 2.07 7.78 -6.16
C ILE A 43 3.61 7.66 -6.30
N ARG A 44 4.36 8.60 -5.71
CA ARG A 44 5.82 8.59 -5.70
C ARG A 44 6.38 7.35 -5.00
N ARG A 45 5.76 6.94 -3.88
CA ARG A 45 6.06 5.70 -3.17
C ARG A 45 5.80 4.48 -4.06
N GLY A 46 4.66 4.43 -4.75
CA GLY A 46 4.35 3.35 -5.69
C GLY A 46 5.39 3.23 -6.81
N ARG A 47 5.90 4.36 -7.33
CA ARG A 47 6.97 4.36 -8.35
C ARG A 47 8.28 3.77 -7.83
N ARG A 48 8.67 4.10 -6.60
CA ARG A 48 9.85 3.50 -5.95
C ARG A 48 9.65 2.00 -5.75
N GLU A 49 8.50 1.60 -5.21
CA GLU A 49 8.19 0.18 -5.01
C GLU A 49 8.25 -0.62 -6.33
N LEU A 50 7.73 -0.06 -7.42
CA LEU A 50 7.81 -0.70 -8.74
C LEU A 50 9.22 -0.73 -9.32
N ALA A 51 10.02 0.34 -9.13
CA ALA A 51 11.42 0.38 -9.54
C ALA A 51 12.25 -0.68 -8.79
N ASP A 52 11.90 -0.95 -7.53
CA ASP A 52 12.49 -2.00 -6.71
C ASP A 52 11.86 -3.39 -6.97
N SER A 53 11.15 -3.57 -8.10
CA SER A 53 10.49 -4.82 -8.48
C SER A 53 9.55 -5.39 -7.41
N LEU A 54 8.90 -4.51 -6.65
CA LEU A 54 8.02 -4.84 -5.52
C LEU A 54 8.71 -5.67 -4.41
N GLN A 55 10.03 -5.58 -4.28
CA GLN A 55 10.75 -6.27 -3.21
C GLN A 55 10.19 -5.91 -1.82
N GLY A 56 9.99 -6.95 -1.00
CA GLY A 56 9.41 -6.81 0.34
C GLY A 56 7.91 -6.47 0.36
N ARG A 57 7.22 -6.44 -0.79
CA ARG A 57 5.77 -6.25 -0.85
C ARG A 57 5.06 -7.60 -0.99
N PRO A 58 4.20 -7.98 -0.03
CA PRO A 58 3.39 -9.17 -0.16
C PRO A 58 2.37 -9.00 -1.29
N GLY A 59 2.14 -10.06 -2.08
CA GLY A 59 1.15 -10.05 -3.17
C GLY A 59 -0.25 -10.48 -2.74
N ASP A 60 -0.36 -11.13 -1.57
CA ASP A 60 -1.57 -11.70 -1.00
C ASP A 60 -2.21 -10.80 0.08
N ARG A 61 -1.51 -9.76 0.52
CA ARG A 61 -1.97 -8.84 1.57
C ARG A 61 -1.39 -7.43 1.39
N VAL A 62 -2.15 -6.45 1.85
CA VAL A 62 -1.77 -5.03 1.76
C VAL A 62 -0.70 -4.66 2.80
N ARG A 63 -0.83 -5.21 4.02
CA ARG A 63 0.03 -4.85 5.16
C ARG A 63 1.35 -5.62 5.12
N LEU A 64 2.43 -4.92 5.44
CA LEU A 64 3.72 -5.56 5.66
C LEU A 64 3.69 -6.46 6.91
N PRO A 65 4.53 -7.50 6.95
CA PRO A 65 4.80 -8.25 8.19
C PRO A 65 5.14 -7.30 9.33
N GLY A 66 4.55 -7.53 10.52
CA GLY A 66 4.73 -6.66 11.69
C GLY A 66 3.94 -5.34 11.66
N GLY A 67 3.30 -4.97 10.54
CA GLY A 67 2.44 -3.78 10.43
C GLY A 67 1.00 -3.99 10.90
N GLY A 68 0.72 -5.14 11.53
CA GLY A 68 -0.58 -5.43 12.14
C GLY A 68 -0.71 -4.78 13.52
N ARG A 69 -1.94 -4.67 14.01
CA ARG A 69 -2.16 -4.33 15.43
C ARG A 69 -1.49 -5.43 16.27
N PRO A 70 -0.64 -5.09 17.26
CA PRO A 70 -0.07 -6.07 18.17
C PRO A 70 -1.18 -6.92 18.79
N ALA A 71 -0.97 -8.24 18.88
CA ALA A 71 -1.93 -9.10 19.56
C ALA A 71 -2.06 -8.63 21.02
N VAL A 72 -3.30 -8.45 21.48
CA VAL A 72 -3.56 -8.26 22.91
C VAL A 72 -3.17 -9.57 23.57
N GLU A 73 -2.07 -9.58 24.33
CA GLU A 73 -1.55 -10.78 24.97
C GLU A 73 -2.68 -11.53 25.71
N LYS A 74 -2.86 -12.82 25.41
CA LYS A 74 -3.67 -13.69 26.26
C LYS A 74 -2.95 -13.76 27.60
N LYS A 75 -3.53 -13.17 28.65
CA LYS A 75 -3.06 -13.33 30.03
C LYS A 75 -2.81 -14.82 30.29
N ALA A 76 -1.57 -15.20 30.57
CA ALA A 76 -1.26 -16.55 31.02
C ALA A 76 -2.09 -16.84 32.28
N PRO A 77 -2.76 -18.00 32.39
CA PRO A 77 -3.47 -18.35 33.62
C PRO A 77 -2.45 -18.41 34.75
N ARG A 78 -2.75 -17.72 35.87
CA ARG A 78 -1.92 -17.80 37.07
C ARG A 78 -1.89 -19.26 37.51
N SER A 79 -0.69 -19.85 37.56
CA SER A 79 -0.49 -21.17 38.15
C SER A 79 -0.91 -21.10 39.62
N SER A 80 -2.04 -21.71 39.96
CA SER A 80 -2.43 -21.94 41.34
C SER A 80 -1.58 -23.09 41.89
N ARG A 81 -0.65 -22.80 42.79
CA ARG A 81 -0.24 -23.68 43.91
C ARG A 81 0.77 -22.98 44.83
N PRO A 82 0.87 -23.37 46.12
CA PRO A 82 0.57 -24.68 46.72
C PRO A 82 -0.86 -24.85 47.25
#